data_AF-E4TWL9-F1
#
_entry.id   AF-E4TWL9-F1
#
_cell.length_a   1.000
_cell.length_b   1.000
_cell.length_c   1.000
_cell.angle_alpha   90.00
_cell.angle_beta   90.00
_cell.angle_gamma   90.00
#
_symmetry.space_group_name_H-M   'P 1'
#
loop_
_entity.id
_entity.type
_entity.pdbx_description
1 polymer ?
#
loop_
_entity_poly.entity_id
_entity_poly.type
_entity_poly.pdbx_seq_one_letter_code
_entity_poly.pdbx_strand_id
1 'polypeptide(L)'
;MKIKNSAVSSSLTQTDVTKLLYMIEEEKMARDVYDALYEQTGLSIFDKISDSEQTHYSTLLKTASKLGVDTGSLSTQAGVFTDVTVQSLYDQLILQGSQSTSNAIGVGILIEETDISDLQTSIDETTVSSLDQVYSNLLNASLNHLWAFDSIA
;
A
#
# COMPACT_ATOMS: atom_id res chain seq x y z
N MET A 1 -17.26 -22.58 13.20
CA MET A 1 -18.46 -21.87 12.68
C MET A 1 -18.75 -20.71 13.61
N LYS A 2 -18.20 -19.51 13.33
CA LYS A 2 -18.49 -18.30 14.12
C LYS A 2 -19.75 -17.67 13.55
N ILE A 3 -20.79 -17.56 14.38
CA ILE A 3 -22.07 -16.96 14.02
C ILE A 3 -21.86 -15.44 13.95
N LYS A 4 -21.87 -14.86 12.75
CA LYS A 4 -21.94 -13.40 12.55
C LYS A 4 -23.40 -12.97 12.78
N ASN A 5 -23.70 -12.49 13.98
CA ASN A 5 -25.01 -11.96 14.32
C ASN A 5 -25.14 -10.50 13.85
N SER A 6 -26.15 -10.27 13.01
CA SER A 6 -26.97 -9.05 12.78
C SER A 6 -26.34 -7.65 12.83
N ALA A 7 -26.54 -6.93 11.72
CA ALA A 7 -26.11 -5.57 11.39
C ALA A 7 -26.26 -4.53 12.53
N VAL A 8 -25.17 -4.31 13.25
CA VAL A 8 -24.79 -3.00 13.77
C VAL A 8 -24.00 -2.33 12.64
N SER A 9 -24.33 -1.10 12.21
CA SER A 9 -23.38 -0.35 11.39
C SER A 9 -22.15 -0.13 12.28
N SER A 10 -21.07 -0.85 12.00
CA SER A 10 -19.80 -0.70 12.69
C SER A 10 -19.33 0.74 12.51
N SER A 11 -19.28 1.47 13.61
CA SER A 11 -18.80 2.85 13.61
C SER A 11 -17.31 2.86 13.30
N LEU A 12 -16.90 3.73 12.38
CA LEU A 12 -15.50 4.01 12.10
C LEU A 12 -14.78 4.44 13.39
N THR A 13 -13.70 3.73 13.74
CA THR A 13 -12.90 4.03 14.93
C THR A 13 -11.70 4.92 14.57
N GLN A 14 -11.06 5.53 15.59
CA GLN A 14 -9.82 6.28 15.35
C GLN A 14 -8.69 5.37 14.84
N THR A 15 -8.65 4.10 15.27
CA THR A 15 -7.71 3.11 14.75
C THR A 15 -7.93 2.87 13.26
N ASP A 16 -9.18 2.70 12.83
CA ASP A 16 -9.50 2.55 11.41
C ASP A 16 -9.04 3.76 10.59
N VAL A 17 -9.24 4.98 11.12
CA VAL A 17 -8.80 6.23 10.47
C VAL A 17 -7.28 6.27 10.33
N THR A 18 -6.55 6.00 11.42
CA THR A 18 -5.08 6.01 11.40
C THR A 18 -4.53 4.97 10.44
N LYS A 19 -5.07 3.75 10.43
CA LYS A 19 -4.66 2.70 9.48
C LYS A 19 -4.97 3.07 8.04
N LEU A 20 -6.16 3.63 7.77
CA LEU A 20 -6.51 4.04 6.41
C LEU A 20 -5.55 5.12 5.88
N LEU A 21 -5.18 6.10 6.71
CA LEU A 21 -4.21 7.12 6.32
C LEU A 21 -2.82 6.53 6.08
N TYR A 22 -2.39 5.60 6.95
CA TYR A 22 -1.13 4.87 6.76
C TYR A 22 -1.12 4.08 5.45
N MET A 23 -2.13 3.26 5.17
CA MET A 23 -2.23 2.49 3.93
C MET A 23 -2.24 3.40 2.70
N ILE A 24 -2.89 4.58 2.76
CA ILE A 24 -2.83 5.54 1.65
C ILE A 24 -1.38 5.99 1.38
N GLU A 25 -0.60 6.28 2.42
CA GLU A 25 0.79 6.68 2.24
C GLU A 25 1.70 5.51 1.86
N GLU A 26 1.43 4.30 2.32
CA GLU A 26 2.15 3.07 1.96
C GLU A 26 1.99 2.74 0.46
N GLU A 27 0.76 2.73 -0.06
CA GLU A 27 0.48 2.50 -1.49
C GLU A 27 1.11 3.59 -2.37
N LYS A 28 1.10 4.85 -1.90
CA LYS A 28 1.81 5.94 -2.56
C LYS A 28 3.32 5.71 -2.54
N MET A 29 3.86 5.20 -1.43
CA MET A 29 5.28 4.90 -1.27
C MET A 29 5.72 3.80 -2.23
N ALA A 30 4.96 2.71 -2.32
CA ALA A 30 5.20 1.64 -3.27
C ALA A 30 5.25 2.19 -4.71
N ARG A 31 4.23 2.94 -5.13
CA ARG A 31 4.20 3.65 -6.43
C ARG A 31 5.47 4.49 -6.66
N ASP A 32 5.78 5.38 -5.73
CA ASP A 32 6.89 6.32 -5.86
C ASP A 32 8.26 5.61 -5.92
N VAL A 33 8.43 4.51 -5.17
CA VAL A 33 9.64 3.67 -5.27
C VAL A 33 9.70 2.97 -6.62
N TYR A 34 8.59 2.43 -7.12
CA TYR A 34 8.56 1.74 -8.41
C TYR A 34 8.83 2.67 -9.57
N ASP A 35 8.27 3.88 -9.57
CA ASP A 35 8.60 4.91 -10.57
C ASP A 35 10.10 5.22 -10.56
N ALA A 36 10.68 5.46 -9.39
CA ALA A 36 12.11 5.77 -9.26
C ALA A 36 13.01 4.62 -9.69
N LEU A 37 12.65 3.36 -9.38
CA LEU A 37 13.42 2.19 -9.78
C LEU A 37 13.22 1.82 -11.25
N TYR A 38 12.06 2.14 -11.84
CA TYR A 38 11.86 2.03 -13.28
C TYR A 38 12.81 2.97 -14.04
N GLU A 39 12.91 4.23 -13.64
CA GLU A 39 13.81 5.20 -14.27
C GLU A 39 15.28 4.74 -14.24
N GLN A 40 15.70 4.06 -13.17
CA GLN A 40 17.08 3.59 -13.01
C GLN A 40 17.36 2.27 -13.73
N THR A 41 16.41 1.33 -13.70
CA THR A 41 16.63 -0.04 -14.18
C THR A 41 16.09 -0.29 -15.58
N GLY A 42 15.08 0.46 -16.02
CA GLY A 42 14.33 0.24 -17.26
C GLY A 42 13.47 -1.03 -17.26
N LEU A 43 13.30 -1.71 -16.12
CA LEU A 43 12.49 -2.94 -16.05
C LEU A 43 11.00 -2.62 -16.07
N SER A 44 10.31 -3.02 -17.13
CA SER A 44 8.86 -2.76 -17.32
C SER A 44 7.94 -3.32 -16.23
N ILE A 45 8.44 -4.18 -15.35
CA ILE A 45 7.67 -4.66 -14.20
C ILE A 45 7.37 -3.52 -13.22
N PHE A 46 8.34 -2.64 -12.95
CA PHE A 46 8.17 -1.53 -12.02
C PHE A 46 7.12 -0.54 -12.55
N ASP A 47 7.18 -0.19 -13.83
CA ASP A 47 6.21 0.68 -14.50
C ASP A 47 4.77 0.11 -14.40
N LYS A 48 4.61 -1.18 -14.72
CA LYS A 48 3.29 -1.84 -14.67
C LYS A 48 2.72 -1.95 -13.25
N ILE A 49 3.56 -2.23 -12.27
CA ILE A 49 3.11 -2.36 -10.88
C ILE A 49 2.85 -0.97 -10.30
N SER A 50 3.66 0.04 -10.62
CA SER A 50 3.38 1.44 -10.25
C SER A 50 1.99 1.92 -10.71
N ASP A 51 1.58 1.59 -11.94
CA ASP A 51 0.22 1.86 -12.43
C ASP A 51 -0.87 1.18 -11.58
N SER A 52 -0.58 -0.01 -11.05
CA SER A 52 -1.46 -0.72 -10.11
C SER A 52 -1.52 -0.02 -8.75
N GLU A 53 -0.37 0.39 -8.20
CA GLU A 53 -0.30 1.12 -6.93
C GLU A 53 -0.99 2.48 -7.01
N GLN A 54 -0.93 3.14 -8.18
CA GLN A 54 -1.72 4.34 -8.42
C GLN A 54 -3.24 4.06 -8.33
N THR A 55 -3.68 2.87 -8.75
CA THR A 55 -5.07 2.43 -8.63
C THR A 55 -5.44 2.13 -7.18
N HIS A 56 -4.55 1.49 -6.41
CA HIS A 56 -4.74 1.24 -4.97
C HIS A 56 -4.87 2.55 -4.19
N TYR A 57 -3.89 3.44 -4.32
CA TYR A 57 -3.89 4.78 -3.74
C TYR A 57 -5.20 5.53 -4.03
N SER A 58 -5.61 5.56 -5.31
CA SER A 58 -6.86 6.22 -5.73
C SER A 58 -8.10 5.58 -5.10
N THR A 59 -8.09 4.27 -4.90
CA THR A 59 -9.20 3.51 -4.32
C THR A 59 -9.31 3.77 -2.82
N LEU A 60 -8.19 3.85 -2.11
CA LEU A 60 -8.16 4.20 -0.69
C LEU A 60 -8.60 5.65 -0.45
N LEU A 61 -8.14 6.62 -1.26
CA LEU A 61 -8.63 8.00 -1.20
C LEU A 61 -10.16 8.09 -1.38
N LYS A 62 -10.70 7.35 -2.36
CA LYS A 62 -12.17 7.28 -2.57
C LYS A 62 -12.87 6.64 -1.38
N THR A 63 -12.26 5.66 -0.73
CA THR A 63 -12.81 5.00 0.46
C THR A 63 -12.79 5.95 1.66
N ALA A 64 -11.69 6.66 1.89
CA ALA A 64 -11.55 7.70 2.91
C ALA A 64 -12.63 8.78 2.75
N SER A 65 -12.82 9.28 1.53
CA SER A 65 -13.86 10.27 1.22
C SER A 65 -15.28 9.77 1.57
N LYS A 66 -15.61 8.51 1.22
CA LYS A 66 -16.91 7.89 1.57
C LYS A 66 -17.13 7.74 3.06
N LEU A 67 -16.04 7.52 3.82
CA LEU A 67 -16.05 7.34 5.26
C LEU A 67 -15.94 8.68 6.02
N GLY A 68 -15.78 9.81 5.32
CA GLY A 68 -15.62 11.12 5.93
C GLY A 68 -14.25 11.34 6.58
N VAL A 69 -13.23 10.60 6.16
CA VAL A 69 -11.84 10.75 6.62
C VAL A 69 -11.16 11.86 5.83
N ASP A 70 -10.56 12.82 6.54
CA ASP A 70 -9.79 13.91 5.94
C ASP A 70 -8.41 13.41 5.49
N THR A 71 -8.11 13.57 4.20
CA THR A 71 -6.81 13.25 3.60
C THR A 71 -6.06 14.51 3.15
N GLY A 72 -6.56 15.70 3.48
CA GLY A 72 -6.01 16.97 3.00
C GLY A 72 -4.62 17.32 3.54
N SER A 73 -4.20 16.67 4.62
CA SER A 73 -2.84 16.79 5.15
C SER A 73 -1.82 15.94 4.39
N LEU A 74 -2.24 14.88 3.68
CA LEU A 74 -1.34 13.97 2.99
C LEU A 74 -0.65 14.68 1.82
N SER A 75 0.64 14.44 1.65
CA SER A 75 1.40 15.00 0.54
C SER A 75 1.07 14.29 -0.77
N THR A 76 0.94 15.04 -1.86
CA THR A 76 0.85 14.50 -3.22
C THR A 76 2.20 14.53 -3.96
N GLN A 77 3.24 15.11 -3.37
CA GLN A 77 4.56 15.18 -3.96
C GLN A 77 5.25 13.81 -3.90
N ALA A 78 5.87 13.40 -5.01
CA ALA A 78 6.62 12.14 -5.08
C ALA A 78 7.74 12.11 -4.04
N GLY A 79 7.87 10.97 -3.35
CA GLY A 79 8.91 10.75 -2.33
C GLY A 79 8.74 11.57 -1.04
N VAL A 80 7.60 12.25 -0.86
CA VAL A 80 7.29 13.03 0.35
C VAL A 80 6.05 12.44 1.03
N PHE A 81 6.18 12.14 2.32
CA PHE A 81 5.16 11.51 3.15
C PHE A 81 5.00 12.27 4.49
N THR A 82 3.80 12.25 5.04
CA THR A 82 3.52 12.85 6.35
C THR A 82 3.82 11.93 7.51
N ASP A 83 3.61 10.63 7.32
CA ASP A 83 4.03 9.60 8.26
C ASP A 83 5.55 9.42 8.20
N VAL A 84 6.21 9.65 9.33
CA VAL A 84 7.68 9.58 9.45
C VAL A 84 8.22 8.17 9.25
N THR A 85 7.41 7.14 9.50
CA THR A 85 7.75 5.74 9.28
C THR A 85 7.77 5.46 7.80
N VAL A 86 6.73 5.89 7.07
CA VAL A 86 6.65 5.74 5.61
C VAL A 86 7.77 6.53 4.92
N GLN A 87 8.05 7.76 5.37
CA GLN A 87 9.16 8.55 4.82
C GLN A 87 10.51 7.84 5.00
N SER A 88 10.77 7.32 6.20
CA SER A 88 12.01 6.59 6.50
C SER A 88 12.13 5.31 5.68
N LEU A 89 11.02 4.60 5.46
CA LEU A 89 10.99 3.40 4.64
C LEU A 89 11.29 3.75 3.17
N TYR A 90 10.65 4.78 2.61
CA TYR A 90 10.96 5.27 1.26
C TYR A 90 12.45 5.57 1.07
N ASP A 91 13.04 6.36 1.98
CA ASP A 91 14.46 6.75 1.88
C ASP A 91 15.39 5.52 1.91
N GLN A 92 15.08 4.54 2.76
CA GLN A 92 15.84 3.29 2.86
C GLN A 92 15.71 2.43 1.60
N LEU A 93 14.49 2.26 1.09
CA LEU A 93 14.21 1.42 -0.08
C LEU A 93 14.82 2.00 -1.35
N ILE A 94 14.78 3.32 -1.53
CA ILE A 94 15.49 3.98 -2.63
C ILE A 94 17.00 3.74 -2.53
N LEU A 95 17.59 3.93 -1.35
CA LEU A 95 19.02 3.71 -1.15
C LEU A 95 19.43 2.25 -1.41
N GLN A 96 18.61 1.29 -1.02
CA GLN A 96 18.85 -0.14 -1.25
C GLN A 96 18.67 -0.51 -2.72
N GLY A 97 17.52 -0.17 -3.30
CA GLY A 97 17.14 -0.56 -4.67
C GLY A 97 18.04 0.04 -5.74
N SER A 98 18.60 1.23 -5.49
CA SER A 98 19.49 1.92 -6.42
C SER A 98 20.89 1.30 -6.54
N GLN A 99 21.22 0.27 -5.73
CA GLN A 99 22.55 -0.35 -5.75
C GLN A 99 22.79 -1.25 -6.97
N SER A 100 21.76 -1.99 -7.39
CA SER A 100 21.82 -2.87 -8.56
C SER A 100 20.41 -3.29 -8.96
N THR A 101 20.24 -3.80 -10.19
CA THR A 101 18.97 -4.38 -10.64
C THR A 101 18.46 -5.49 -9.73
N SER A 102 19.35 -6.34 -9.20
CA SER A 102 18.96 -7.41 -8.25
C SER A 102 18.48 -6.83 -6.92
N ASN A 103 19.13 -5.78 -6.42
CA ASN A 103 18.66 -5.08 -5.22
C ASN A 103 17.31 -4.40 -5.45
N ALA A 104 17.08 -3.82 -6.63
CA ALA A 104 15.80 -3.22 -6.99
C ALA A 104 14.66 -4.25 -6.95
N ILE A 105 14.86 -5.45 -7.54
CA ILE A 105 13.87 -6.53 -7.50
C ILE A 105 13.62 -6.98 -6.06
N GLY A 106 14.68 -7.11 -5.25
CA GLY A 106 14.55 -7.41 -3.83
C GLY A 106 13.78 -6.34 -3.04
N VAL A 107 13.88 -5.06 -3.42
CA VAL A 107 13.06 -3.98 -2.86
C VAL A 107 11.59 -4.13 -3.25
N GLY A 108 11.29 -4.50 -4.50
CA GLY A 108 9.93 -4.85 -4.91
C GLY A 108 9.33 -5.95 -4.06
N ILE A 109 10.03 -7.07 -3.89
CA ILE A 109 9.60 -8.18 -3.01
C ILE A 109 9.34 -7.69 -1.59
N LEU A 110 10.28 -6.92 -1.01
CA LEU A 110 10.16 -6.44 0.37
C LEU A 110 8.95 -5.52 0.57
N ILE A 111 8.66 -4.65 -0.39
CA ILE A 111 7.47 -3.78 -0.34
C ILE A 111 6.21 -4.64 -0.31
N GLU A 112 6.08 -5.59 -1.24
CA GLU A 112 4.87 -6.41 -1.33
C GLU A 112 4.68 -7.32 -0.11
N GLU A 113 5.76 -7.89 0.45
CA GLU A 113 5.68 -8.65 1.70
C GLU A 113 5.20 -7.80 2.88
N THR A 114 5.66 -6.54 2.94
CA THR A 114 5.27 -5.59 3.99
C THR A 114 3.79 -5.22 3.85
N ASP A 115 3.37 -4.82 2.65
CA ASP A 115 1.99 -4.43 2.36
C ASP A 115 1.00 -5.58 2.62
N ILE A 116 1.35 -6.81 2.21
CA ILE A 116 0.56 -8.02 2.51
C ILE A 116 0.36 -8.22 4.02
N SER A 117 1.42 -8.04 4.81
CA SER A 117 1.38 -8.18 6.27
C SER A 117 0.49 -7.11 6.92
N ASP A 118 0.63 -5.86 6.47
CA ASP A 118 -0.11 -4.72 7.01
C ASP A 118 -1.59 -4.77 6.61
N LEU A 119 -1.91 -5.23 5.40
CA LEU A 119 -3.28 -5.49 4.94
C LEU A 119 -3.95 -6.62 5.73
N GLN A 120 -3.26 -7.75 5.96
CA GLN A 120 -3.80 -8.85 6.78
C GLN A 120 -4.13 -8.37 8.20
N THR A 121 -3.21 -7.61 8.80
CA THR A 121 -3.42 -7.03 10.14
C THR A 121 -4.59 -6.04 10.14
N SER A 122 -4.73 -5.23 9.09
CA SER A 122 -5.82 -4.26 8.96
C SER A 122 -7.19 -4.93 8.76
N ILE A 123 -7.25 -6.02 8.00
CA ILE A 123 -8.45 -6.86 7.80
C ILE A 123 -8.88 -7.51 9.13
N ASP A 124 -7.94 -8.07 9.89
CA ASP A 124 -8.25 -8.78 11.13
C ASP A 124 -8.78 -7.85 12.24
N GLU A 125 -8.37 -6.58 12.23
CA GLU A 125 -8.76 -5.61 13.26
C GLU A 125 -10.00 -4.80 12.93
N THR A 126 -10.26 -4.51 11.64
CA THR A 126 -11.40 -3.67 11.29
C THR A 126 -12.73 -4.40 11.39
N THR A 127 -13.76 -3.69 11.83
CA THR A 127 -15.15 -4.17 11.74
C THR A 127 -15.95 -3.44 10.67
N VAL A 128 -15.36 -2.43 10.02
CA VAL A 128 -15.99 -1.61 8.99
C VAL A 128 -15.98 -2.36 7.66
N SER A 129 -17.14 -2.80 7.19
CA SER A 129 -17.23 -3.71 6.04
C SER A 129 -16.63 -3.15 4.75
N SER A 130 -16.66 -1.83 4.55
CA SER A 130 -16.03 -1.20 3.38
C SER A 130 -14.51 -1.20 3.45
N LEU A 131 -13.92 -1.14 4.66
CA LEU A 131 -12.48 -1.26 4.86
C LEU A 131 -12.02 -2.71 4.66
N ASP A 132 -12.71 -3.65 5.30
CA ASP A 132 -12.50 -5.10 5.12
C ASP A 132 -12.50 -5.48 3.63
N GLN A 133 -13.50 -4.99 2.87
CA GLN A 133 -13.63 -5.26 1.45
C GLN A 133 -12.50 -4.62 0.62
N VAL A 134 -12.13 -3.35 0.87
CA VAL A 134 -11.09 -2.70 0.07
C VAL A 134 -9.72 -3.32 0.35
N TYR A 135 -9.38 -3.56 1.62
CA TYR A 135 -8.10 -4.17 2.00
C TYR A 135 -7.99 -5.61 1.47
N SER A 136 -9.08 -6.38 1.47
CA SER A 136 -9.07 -7.73 0.88
C SER A 136 -8.80 -7.71 -0.64
N ASN A 137 -9.22 -6.66 -1.36
CA ASN A 137 -8.94 -6.55 -2.79
C ASN A 137 -7.47 -6.16 -3.05
N LEU A 138 -6.95 -5.20 -2.27
CA LEU A 138 -5.53 -4.81 -2.30
C LEU A 138 -4.65 -6.02 -2.00
N LEU A 139 -4.96 -6.78 -0.95
CA LEU A 139 -4.18 -7.97 -0.55
C LEU A 139 -4.04 -8.99 -1.70
N ASN A 140 -5.11 -9.20 -2.46
CA ASN A 140 -5.05 -10.09 -3.62
C ASN A 140 -4.19 -9.52 -4.75
N ALA A 141 -4.15 -8.20 -4.92
CA ALA A 141 -3.29 -7.54 -5.90
C ALA A 141 -1.82 -7.59 -5.48
N SER A 142 -1.49 -7.26 -4.23
CA SER A 142 -0.12 -7.31 -3.68
C SER A 142 0.46 -8.72 -3.75
N LEU A 143 -0.36 -9.76 -3.55
CA LEU A 143 0.05 -11.16 -3.80
C LEU A 143 0.46 -11.42 -5.25
N ASN A 144 -0.22 -10.82 -6.24
CA ASN A 144 0.15 -10.95 -7.64
C ASN A 144 1.42 -10.15 -7.97
N HIS A 145 1.60 -8.98 -7.34
CA HIS A 145 2.82 -8.18 -7.49
C HIS A 145 4.03 -8.92 -6.93
N LEU A 146 3.91 -9.49 -5.74
CA LEU A 146 4.93 -10.34 -5.13
C LEU A 146 5.33 -11.48 -6.08
N TRP A 147 4.35 -12.22 -6.60
CA TRP A 147 4.63 -13.29 -7.58
C TRP A 147 5.30 -12.79 -8.85
N ALA A 148 4.96 -11.58 -9.31
CA ALA A 148 5.58 -10.98 -10.48
C ALA A 148 7.06 -10.67 -10.21
N PHE A 149 7.40 -10.08 -9.06
CA PHE A 149 8.78 -9.82 -8.67
C PHE A 149 9.58 -11.11 -8.44
N ASP A 150 9.01 -12.08 -7.72
CA ASP A 150 9.63 -13.39 -7.51
C ASP A 150 9.96 -14.11 -8.83
N SER A 151 9.13 -13.93 -9.86
CA SER A 151 9.33 -14.57 -11.16
C SER A 151 10.57 -14.09 -11.93
N ILE A 152 11.14 -12.95 -11.52
CA ILE A 152 12.30 -12.32 -12.15
C ILE A 152 13.50 -12.15 -11.22
N ALA A 153 13.39 -12.61 -9.97
CA ALA A 153 14.40 -12.50 -8.92
C ALA A 153 15.62 -13.42 -9.14
#